data_AF-A0A7S2IP74-F1
#
_entry.id   AF-A0A7S2IP74-F1
#
_cell.length_a   1.000
_cell.length_b   1.000
_cell.length_c   1.000
_cell.angle_alpha   90.00
_cell.angle_beta   90.00
_cell.angle_gamma   90.00
#
_symmetry.space_group_name_H-M   'P 1'
#
loop_
_entity.id
_entity.type
_entity.pdbx_description
1 polymer ?
#
loop_
_entity_poly.entity_id
_entity_poly.type
_entity_poly.pdbx_seq_one_letter_code
_entity_poly.pdbx_strand_id
1 'polypeptide(L)'
;MPFESDGAKRLNEDIFEAIYFAACEASCELAERDGPYESYAGSPSSKGKLQFDLWNRTPKSGRWDWAGLKERIARHGLRNSLLVAPMPTASTAQILGNNESFEPYTQNLYVRRTLSGEFVQVNRHLLRDLIQRKLWTDEMRTQLIAHNGSVQHLELPADIKELYKTVWEIKQRHVLDMAADRGAYIDQSQSLNIHMVDATTAKLSSMHFHGWQLGLKTGMYYLRTKAAADAIKFTVEVDKVRRANSSATVGDSSSAEKKAIEQLKAGEPKYACVGCSS
;
A
#
# COMPACT_ATOMS: atom_id res chain seq x y z
N MET A 1 2.61 -0.78 -11.90
CA MET A 1 3.50 -1.96 -11.93
C MET A 1 2.88 -3.04 -11.05
N PRO A 2 2.84 -4.32 -11.47
CA PRO A 2 2.29 -5.39 -10.63
C PRO A 2 3.03 -5.54 -9.30
N PHE A 3 2.29 -5.74 -8.22
CA PHE A 3 2.85 -5.83 -6.86
C PHE A 3 3.86 -6.98 -6.73
N GLU A 4 3.61 -8.11 -7.43
CA GLU A 4 4.44 -9.31 -7.40
C GLU A 4 5.68 -9.25 -8.32
N SER A 5 5.86 -8.16 -9.08
CA SER A 5 6.97 -8.04 -10.02
C SER A 5 8.31 -7.74 -9.33
N ASP A 6 9.41 -8.15 -9.95
CA ASP A 6 10.77 -7.84 -9.48
C ASP A 6 11.04 -6.33 -9.49
N GLY A 7 10.44 -5.60 -10.44
CA GLY A 7 10.48 -4.15 -10.46
C GLY A 7 9.85 -3.53 -9.20
N ALA A 8 8.73 -4.09 -8.73
CA ALA A 8 8.04 -3.58 -7.55
C ALA A 8 8.80 -3.91 -6.27
N LYS A 9 9.42 -5.10 -6.20
CA LYS A 9 10.36 -5.48 -5.13
C LYS A 9 11.53 -4.50 -5.03
N ARG A 10 12.20 -4.22 -6.16
CA ARG A 10 13.31 -3.28 -6.21
C ARG A 10 12.88 -1.86 -5.84
N LEU A 11 11.77 -1.39 -6.41
CA LEU A 11 11.24 -0.06 -6.11
C LEU A 11 10.87 0.08 -4.63
N ASN A 12 10.32 -0.97 -4.02
CA ASN A 12 10.08 -1.01 -2.59
C ASN A 12 11.38 -0.81 -1.78
N GLU A 13 12.43 -1.57 -2.10
CA GLU A 13 13.73 -1.41 -1.42
C GLU A 13 14.27 0.02 -1.60
N ASP A 14 14.30 0.52 -2.84
CA ASP A 14 14.79 1.85 -3.20
C ASP A 14 14.03 2.99 -2.45
N ILE A 15 12.70 2.88 -2.32
CA ILE A 15 11.87 3.88 -1.61
C ILE A 15 12.25 3.92 -0.13
N PHE A 16 12.36 2.77 0.52
CA PHE A 16 12.65 2.73 1.95
C PHE A 16 14.11 3.07 2.26
N GLU A 17 15.04 2.72 1.36
CA GLU A 17 16.41 3.21 1.42
C GLU A 17 16.47 4.74 1.37
N ALA A 18 15.74 5.36 0.43
CA ALA A 18 15.69 6.81 0.29
C ALA A 18 15.08 7.50 1.52
N ILE A 19 13.96 6.98 2.04
CA ILE A 19 13.32 7.51 3.26
C ILE A 19 14.30 7.44 4.45
N TYR A 20 14.97 6.30 4.64
CA TYR A 20 15.88 6.12 5.77
C TYR A 20 17.12 7.00 5.64
N PHE A 21 17.69 7.12 4.43
CA PHE A 21 18.83 8.00 4.18
C PHE A 21 18.50 9.45 4.54
N ALA A 22 17.39 9.97 3.98
CA ALA A 22 16.95 11.33 4.22
C ALA A 22 16.63 11.59 5.70
N ALA A 23 16.03 10.61 6.39
CA ALA A 23 15.73 10.74 7.82
C ALA A 23 17.01 10.78 8.67
N CYS A 24 17.99 9.92 8.38
CA CYS A 24 19.28 9.93 9.06
C CYS A 24 20.07 11.22 8.79
N GLU A 25 20.05 11.69 7.54
CA GLU A 25 20.69 12.94 7.14
C GLU A 25 20.09 14.14 7.89
N ALA A 26 18.77 14.32 7.85
CA ALA A 26 18.10 15.40 8.57
C ALA A 26 18.32 15.31 10.09
N SER A 27 18.33 14.11 10.66
CA SER A 27 18.61 13.92 12.09
C SER A 27 20.07 14.24 12.45
N CYS A 28 21.01 14.01 11.54
CA CYS A 28 22.41 14.40 11.69
C CYS A 28 22.59 15.93 11.62
N GLU A 29 21.92 16.60 10.67
CA GLU A 29 21.90 18.07 10.56
C GLU A 29 21.34 18.73 11.83
N LEU A 30 20.28 18.14 12.41
CA LEU A 30 19.75 18.61 13.69
C LEU A 30 20.73 18.38 14.85
N ALA A 31 21.51 17.28 14.83
CA ALA A 31 22.52 17.01 15.84
C ALA A 31 23.73 17.96 15.73
N GLU A 32 24.11 18.33 14.50
CA GLU A 32 25.12 19.37 14.23
C GLU A 32 24.75 20.71 14.89
N ARG A 33 23.46 21.07 14.86
CA ARG A 33 22.97 22.33 15.44
C ARG A 33 22.70 22.25 16.94
N ASP A 34 22.00 21.20 17.38
CA ASP A 34 21.38 21.13 18.71
C ASP A 34 22.03 20.08 19.64
N GLY A 35 23.07 19.39 19.16
CA GLY A 35 23.67 18.23 19.79
C GLY A 35 22.85 16.94 19.60
N PRO A 36 23.45 15.76 19.82
CA PRO A 36 22.73 14.49 19.72
C PRO A 36 21.68 14.33 20.83
N TYR A 37 20.79 13.34 20.72
CA TYR A 37 19.90 12.99 21.83
C TYR A 37 20.67 12.43 23.04
N GLU A 38 20.08 12.55 24.23
CA GLU A 38 20.73 12.30 25.53
C GLU A 38 21.42 10.93 25.63
N SER A 39 20.78 9.87 25.13
CA SER A 39 21.29 8.49 25.18
C SER A 39 21.97 8.02 23.89
N TYR A 40 22.51 8.95 23.08
CA TYR A 40 23.21 8.61 21.84
C TYR A 40 24.49 7.81 22.10
N ALA A 41 25.28 8.21 23.09
CA ALA A 41 26.53 7.53 23.43
C ALA A 41 26.29 6.06 23.82
N GLY A 42 26.93 5.13 23.11
CA GLY A 42 26.82 3.69 23.33
C GLY A 42 25.78 2.98 22.47
N SER A 43 24.91 3.73 21.78
CA SER A 43 23.96 3.21 20.79
C SER A 43 24.66 2.51 19.60
N PRO A 44 23.94 1.69 18.81
CA PRO A 44 24.49 1.13 17.58
C PRO A 44 24.97 2.19 16.58
N SER A 45 24.22 3.28 16.39
CA SER A 45 24.57 4.36 15.48
C SER A 45 25.81 5.13 15.92
N SER A 46 26.02 5.31 17.24
CA SER A 46 27.29 5.85 17.76
C SER A 46 28.48 4.93 17.56
N LYS A 47 28.26 3.68 17.16
CA LYS A 47 29.29 2.69 16.79
C LYS A 47 29.35 2.49 15.27
N GLY A 48 28.75 3.39 14.50
CA GLY A 48 28.73 3.34 13.03
C GLY A 48 27.81 2.29 12.42
N LYS A 49 26.93 1.66 13.23
CA LYS A 49 25.97 0.66 12.77
C LYS A 49 24.60 1.30 12.56
N LEU A 50 24.14 1.32 11.31
CA LEU A 50 22.79 1.72 10.92
C LEU A 50 21.91 0.48 10.74
N GLN A 51 20.62 0.70 10.47
CA GLN A 51 19.63 -0.37 10.50
C GLN A 51 19.96 -1.54 9.56
N PHE A 52 20.42 -1.29 8.34
CA PHE A 52 20.76 -2.36 7.40
C PHE A 52 21.97 -3.17 7.84
N ASP A 53 22.92 -2.57 8.58
CA ASP A 53 24.06 -3.29 9.15
C ASP A 53 23.58 -4.30 10.21
N LEU A 54 22.55 -3.96 10.98
CA LEU A 54 21.94 -4.86 11.97
C LEU A 54 21.20 -6.05 11.33
N TRP A 55 20.85 -5.93 10.05
CA TRP A 55 20.28 -7.01 9.24
C TRP A 55 21.33 -7.76 8.41
N ASN A 56 22.62 -7.41 8.54
CA ASN A 56 23.69 -7.89 7.67
C ASN A 56 23.39 -7.68 6.17
N ARG A 57 22.82 -6.52 5.83
CA ARG A 57 22.49 -6.11 4.46
C ARG A 57 23.38 -4.98 4.01
N THR A 58 23.71 -5.00 2.73
CA THR A 58 24.40 -3.90 2.05
C THR A 58 23.40 -3.22 1.12
N PRO A 59 23.24 -1.88 1.20
CA PRO A 59 22.39 -1.14 0.28
C PRO A 59 22.83 -1.36 -1.18
N LYS A 60 21.87 -1.60 -2.08
CA LYS A 60 22.15 -2.04 -3.47
C LYS A 60 21.80 -1.02 -4.53
N SER A 61 21.08 0.05 -4.20
CA SER A 61 20.62 1.02 -5.20
C SER A 61 21.78 1.80 -5.82
N GLY A 62 22.87 2.02 -5.05
CA GLY A 62 23.98 2.88 -5.45
C GLY A 62 23.59 4.36 -5.59
N ARG A 63 22.40 4.75 -5.11
CA ARG A 63 21.85 6.10 -5.25
C ARG A 63 22.31 7.07 -4.17
N TRP A 64 22.73 6.56 -3.01
CA TRP A 64 22.96 7.34 -1.80
C TRP A 64 24.35 7.08 -1.21
N ASP A 65 25.02 8.15 -0.77
CA ASP A 65 26.35 8.08 -0.15
C ASP A 65 26.27 7.73 1.34
N TRP A 66 26.04 6.44 1.63
CA TRP A 66 26.00 5.93 3.00
C TRP A 66 27.34 6.05 3.72
N ALA A 67 28.47 6.04 2.99
CA ALA A 67 29.79 6.16 3.60
C ALA A 67 29.99 7.59 4.13
N GLY A 68 29.75 8.60 3.28
CA GLY A 68 29.81 10.00 3.69
C GLY A 68 28.81 10.32 4.80
N LEU A 69 27.58 9.79 4.73
CA LEU A 69 26.61 9.99 5.81
C LEU A 69 27.06 9.34 7.13
N LYS A 70 27.63 8.13 7.11
CA LYS A 70 28.18 7.49 8.33
C LYS A 70 29.33 8.29 8.92
N GLU A 71 30.18 8.91 8.12
CA GLU A 71 31.25 9.80 8.59
C GLU A 71 30.70 11.08 9.24
N ARG A 72 29.63 11.67 8.69
CA ARG A 72 28.93 12.80 9.33
C ARG A 72 28.31 12.39 10.67
N ILE A 73 27.60 11.26 10.70
CA ILE A 73 27.00 10.71 11.93
C ILE A 73 28.07 10.43 12.98
N ALA A 74 29.23 9.90 12.60
CA ALA A 74 30.33 9.67 13.54
C ALA A 74 30.87 10.96 14.18
N ARG A 75 30.84 12.09 13.44
CA ARG A 75 31.30 13.40 13.91
C ARG A 75 30.27 14.13 14.76
N HIS A 76 29.01 14.08 14.37
CA HIS A 76 27.97 14.96 14.93
C HIS A 76 26.87 14.24 15.70
N GLY A 77 26.74 12.93 15.48
CA GLY A 77 25.68 12.11 16.04
C GLY A 77 24.35 12.25 15.31
N LEU A 78 23.29 11.81 15.99
CA LEU A 78 21.90 11.91 15.53
C LEU A 78 21.06 12.61 16.60
N ARG A 79 20.07 13.40 16.18
CA ARG A 79 19.15 14.09 17.09
C ARG A 79 18.01 13.19 17.55
N ASN A 80 17.72 12.12 16.82
CA ASN A 80 16.62 11.21 17.10
C ASN A 80 17.17 9.78 17.21
N SER A 81 16.68 9.01 18.18
CA SER A 81 17.10 7.63 18.39
C SER A 81 16.52 6.65 17.37
N LEU A 82 15.31 6.93 16.88
CA LEU A 82 14.55 6.13 15.92
C LEU A 82 13.78 7.09 14.99
N LEU A 83 13.59 6.68 13.73
CA LEU A 83 13.19 7.57 12.64
C LEU A 83 12.02 7.02 11.82
N VAL A 84 12.00 5.73 11.52
CA VAL A 84 11.10 5.15 10.51
C VAL A 84 10.24 4.05 11.12
N ALA A 85 8.92 4.24 11.07
CA ALA A 85 7.92 3.29 11.55
C ALA A 85 6.64 3.35 10.71
N PRO A 86 6.53 2.58 9.61
CA PRO A 86 5.35 2.59 8.76
C PRO A 86 4.10 2.11 9.53
N MET A 87 3.21 3.05 9.81
CA MET A 87 1.99 2.86 10.58
C MET A 87 0.78 2.54 9.67
N PRO A 88 -0.36 2.11 10.25
CA PRO A 88 -1.63 2.12 9.54
C PRO A 88 -2.03 3.56 9.24
N THR A 89 -2.43 3.82 8.00
CA THR A 89 -2.77 5.18 7.53
C THR A 89 -4.24 5.29 7.13
N ALA A 90 -5.12 4.41 7.62
CA ALA A 90 -6.53 4.33 7.23
C ALA A 90 -7.21 5.69 7.00
N SER A 91 -7.23 6.56 8.01
CA SER A 91 -7.90 7.87 7.92
C SER A 91 -7.19 8.85 6.98
N THR A 92 -5.86 8.98 7.08
CA THR A 92 -5.10 9.97 6.29
C THR A 92 -4.98 9.56 4.82
N ALA A 93 -4.82 8.27 4.54
CA ALA A 93 -4.86 7.73 3.18
C ALA A 93 -6.25 7.94 2.55
N GLN A 94 -7.33 7.75 3.30
CA GLN A 94 -8.67 8.04 2.80
C GLN A 94 -8.85 9.54 2.48
N ILE A 95 -8.38 10.44 3.34
CA ILE A 95 -8.43 11.90 3.11
C ILE A 95 -7.66 12.27 1.85
N LEU A 96 -6.45 11.72 1.67
CA LEU A 96 -5.59 11.99 0.52
C LEU A 96 -5.98 11.20 -0.74
N GLY A 97 -6.89 10.23 -0.61
CA GLY A 97 -7.32 9.37 -1.71
C GLY A 97 -6.28 8.32 -2.14
N ASN A 98 -5.41 7.90 -1.23
CA ASN A 98 -4.40 6.87 -1.46
C ASN A 98 -4.84 5.50 -0.89
N ASN A 99 -4.15 4.43 -1.28
CA ASN A 99 -4.26 3.15 -0.58
C ASN A 99 -3.57 3.22 0.79
N GLU A 100 -3.95 2.33 1.71
CA GLU A 100 -3.39 2.30 3.05
C GLU A 100 -1.93 1.80 3.06
N SER A 101 -1.05 2.59 3.69
CA SER A 101 0.33 2.24 4.01
C SER A 101 1.08 1.58 2.82
N PHE A 102 1.75 0.47 3.05
CA PHE A 102 2.44 -0.34 2.05
C PHE A 102 1.61 -1.56 1.61
N GLU A 103 0.29 -1.57 1.86
CA GLU A 103 -0.57 -2.69 1.53
C GLU A 103 -0.87 -2.76 0.03
N PRO A 104 -1.06 -3.97 -0.53
CA PRO A 104 -1.75 -4.11 -1.80
C PRO A 104 -3.20 -3.61 -1.71
N TYR A 105 -3.81 -3.29 -2.84
CA TYR A 105 -5.24 -2.93 -2.88
C TYR A 105 -6.08 -4.12 -2.38
N THR A 106 -6.86 -3.91 -1.32
CA THR A 106 -7.69 -4.98 -0.75
C THR A 106 -8.78 -5.43 -1.72
N GLN A 107 -9.36 -4.49 -2.47
CA GLN A 107 -10.40 -4.70 -3.49
C GLN A 107 -10.27 -3.59 -4.56
N ASN A 108 -10.71 -3.83 -5.80
CA ASN A 108 -10.85 -2.73 -6.77
C ASN A 108 -12.23 -2.05 -6.72
N LEU A 109 -13.00 -2.32 -5.67
CA LEU A 109 -14.36 -1.83 -5.50
C LEU A 109 -14.58 -1.54 -4.02
N TYR A 110 -15.01 -0.31 -3.71
CA TYR A 110 -15.16 0.20 -2.36
C TYR A 110 -16.57 0.75 -2.17
N VAL A 111 -17.23 0.41 -1.07
CA VAL A 111 -18.53 0.99 -0.71
C VAL A 111 -18.28 2.21 0.18
N ARG A 112 -18.59 3.40 -0.34
CA ARG A 112 -18.53 4.65 0.42
C ARG A 112 -19.92 4.98 0.97
N ARG A 113 -20.05 4.96 2.30
CA ARG A 113 -21.25 5.41 3.00
C ARG A 113 -21.23 6.93 3.13
N THR A 114 -22.32 7.57 2.73
CA THR A 114 -22.56 9.01 2.91
C THR A 114 -23.91 9.22 3.57
N LEU A 115 -24.20 10.46 4.01
CA LEU A 115 -25.52 10.82 4.54
C LEU A 115 -26.65 10.55 3.53
N SER A 116 -26.34 10.54 2.23
CA SER A 116 -27.29 10.34 1.14
C SER A 116 -27.43 8.89 0.68
N GLY A 117 -26.70 7.95 1.31
CA GLY A 117 -26.74 6.52 0.98
C GLY A 117 -25.36 5.88 0.78
N GLU A 118 -25.37 4.62 0.37
CA GLU A 118 -24.17 3.85 0.04
C GLU A 118 -23.86 3.95 -1.46
N PHE A 119 -22.62 4.33 -1.79
CA PHE A 119 -22.16 4.48 -3.16
C PHE A 119 -21.01 3.53 -3.45
N VAL A 120 -21.11 2.77 -4.54
CA VAL A 120 -20.03 1.90 -5.00
C VAL A 120 -19.04 2.72 -5.82
N GLN A 121 -17.78 2.72 -5.38
CA GLN A 121 -16.68 3.41 -6.04
C GLN A 121 -15.63 2.40 -6.52
N VAL A 122 -15.35 2.43 -7.82
CA VAL A 122 -14.30 1.60 -8.44
C VAL A 122 -12.94 2.23 -8.15
N ASN A 123 -11.90 1.41 -8.03
CA ASN A 123 -10.51 1.87 -7.98
C ASN A 123 -10.24 2.83 -9.15
N ARG A 124 -9.90 4.08 -8.82
CA ARG A 124 -9.72 5.17 -9.78
C ARG A 124 -8.70 4.83 -10.87
N HIS A 125 -7.67 4.07 -10.53
CA HIS A 125 -6.60 3.68 -11.45
C HIS A 125 -7.12 2.66 -12.46
N LEU A 126 -7.81 1.61 -11.97
CA LEU A 126 -8.45 0.61 -12.83
C LEU A 126 -9.45 1.26 -13.78
N LEU A 127 -10.34 2.11 -13.24
CA LEU A 127 -11.35 2.80 -14.04
C LEU A 127 -10.72 3.62 -15.16
N ARG A 128 -9.66 4.40 -14.83
CA ARG A 128 -8.93 5.20 -15.81
C ARG A 128 -8.34 4.32 -16.91
N ASP A 129 -7.65 3.24 -16.56
CA ASP A 129 -6.99 2.36 -17.53
C ASP A 129 -8.01 1.65 -18.43
N LEU A 130 -9.15 1.21 -17.86
CA LEU A 130 -10.25 0.62 -18.64
C LEU A 130 -10.88 1.62 -19.60
N ILE A 131 -11.10 2.87 -19.18
CA ILE A 131 -11.64 3.93 -20.05
C ILE A 131 -10.66 4.23 -21.19
N GLN A 132 -9.38 4.42 -20.87
CA GLN A 132 -8.35 4.71 -21.87
C GLN A 132 -8.23 3.60 -22.92
N ARG A 133 -8.41 2.35 -22.51
CA ARG A 133 -8.39 1.19 -23.39
C ARG A 133 -9.74 0.87 -24.04
N LYS A 134 -10.78 1.69 -23.80
CA LYS A 134 -12.15 1.49 -24.29
C LYS A 134 -12.77 0.14 -23.85
N LEU A 135 -12.37 -0.33 -22.67
CA LEU A 135 -12.85 -1.57 -22.05
C LEU A 135 -13.94 -1.32 -21.00
N TRP A 136 -14.20 -0.05 -20.63
CA TRP A 136 -15.22 0.30 -19.65
C TRP A 136 -16.62 0.31 -20.28
N THR A 137 -17.48 -0.61 -19.84
CA THR A 137 -18.89 -0.74 -20.26
C THR A 137 -19.78 -1.01 -19.04
N ASP A 138 -21.09 -0.82 -19.17
CA ASP A 138 -22.05 -1.16 -18.10
C ASP A 138 -22.01 -2.65 -17.73
N GLU A 139 -21.75 -3.51 -18.72
CA GLU A 139 -21.55 -4.95 -18.49
C GLU A 139 -20.27 -5.19 -17.68
N MET A 140 -19.15 -4.55 -18.04
CA MET A 140 -17.88 -4.64 -17.28
C MET A 140 -18.07 -4.18 -15.83
N ARG A 141 -18.79 -3.07 -15.62
CA ARG A 141 -19.13 -2.58 -14.28
C ARG A 141 -19.93 -3.61 -13.48
N THR A 142 -20.92 -4.22 -14.11
CA THR A 142 -21.78 -5.24 -13.49
C THR A 142 -20.97 -6.48 -13.11
N GLN A 143 -20.11 -6.96 -14.01
CA GLN A 143 -19.23 -8.10 -13.75
C GLN A 143 -18.23 -7.80 -12.64
N LEU A 144 -17.64 -6.60 -12.61
CA LEU A 144 -16.72 -6.19 -11.54
C LEU A 144 -17.40 -6.18 -10.16
N ILE A 145 -18.66 -5.73 -10.08
CA ILE A 145 -19.48 -5.83 -8.86
C ILE A 145 -19.74 -7.29 -8.49
N ALA A 146 -20.14 -8.12 -9.45
CA ALA A 146 -20.42 -9.54 -9.23
C ALA A 146 -19.21 -10.32 -8.71
N HIS A 147 -18.00 -9.90 -9.09
CA HIS A 147 -16.74 -10.48 -8.64
C HIS A 147 -16.08 -9.72 -7.46
N ASN A 148 -16.84 -8.90 -6.73
CA ASN A 148 -16.38 -8.18 -5.53
C ASN A 148 -15.09 -7.35 -5.78
N GLY A 149 -14.97 -6.77 -6.98
CA GLY A 149 -13.80 -5.98 -7.38
C GLY A 149 -12.59 -6.80 -7.86
N SER A 150 -12.69 -8.13 -7.97
CA SER A 150 -11.66 -8.92 -8.64
C SER A 150 -11.76 -8.79 -10.15
N VAL A 151 -10.62 -8.61 -10.82
CA VAL A 151 -10.53 -8.55 -12.29
C VAL A 151 -10.14 -9.90 -12.91
N GLN A 152 -9.81 -10.91 -12.11
CA GLN A 152 -9.17 -12.14 -12.60
C GLN A 152 -10.11 -12.97 -13.49
N HIS A 153 -11.42 -12.91 -13.20
CA HIS A 153 -12.47 -13.65 -13.93
C HIS A 153 -13.09 -12.86 -15.09
N LEU A 154 -12.65 -11.62 -15.32
CA LEU A 154 -13.18 -10.76 -16.38
C LEU A 154 -12.44 -11.01 -17.70
N GLU A 155 -13.09 -10.78 -18.83
CA GLU A 155 -12.44 -10.80 -20.16
C GLU A 155 -11.59 -9.53 -20.36
N LEU A 156 -10.43 -9.50 -19.69
CA LEU A 156 -9.48 -8.38 -19.69
C LEU A 156 -8.08 -8.84 -20.11
N PRO A 157 -7.27 -7.95 -20.72
CA PRO A 157 -5.86 -8.21 -21.00
C PRO A 157 -5.09 -8.68 -19.75
N ALA A 158 -4.14 -9.61 -19.96
CA ALA A 158 -3.37 -10.21 -18.87
C ALA A 158 -2.58 -9.19 -18.05
N ASP A 159 -2.10 -8.11 -18.67
CA ASP A 159 -1.37 -7.04 -17.99
C ASP A 159 -2.26 -6.24 -17.01
N ILE A 160 -3.53 -6.03 -17.35
CA ILE A 160 -4.52 -5.42 -16.43
C ILE A 160 -4.82 -6.38 -15.28
N LYS A 161 -5.03 -7.67 -15.56
CA LYS A 161 -5.27 -8.67 -14.52
C LYS A 161 -4.13 -8.76 -13.53
N GLU A 162 -2.89 -8.75 -14.02
CA GLU A 162 -1.69 -8.81 -13.21
C GLU A 162 -1.48 -7.52 -12.40
N LEU A 163 -1.74 -6.35 -12.99
CA LEU A 163 -1.59 -5.05 -12.33
C LEU A 163 -2.62 -4.84 -11.20
N TYR A 164 -3.85 -5.30 -11.39
CA TYR A 164 -4.98 -5.04 -10.49
C TYR A 164 -5.34 -6.26 -9.64
N LYS A 165 -4.40 -7.17 -9.41
CA LYS A 165 -4.54 -8.20 -8.38
C LYS A 165 -4.89 -7.58 -7.04
N THR A 166 -5.89 -8.15 -6.39
CA THR A 166 -6.23 -7.77 -5.01
C THR A 166 -5.30 -8.46 -4.02
N VAL A 167 -5.27 -8.01 -2.77
CA VAL A 167 -4.48 -8.63 -1.71
C VAL A 167 -4.80 -10.13 -1.50
N TRP A 168 -6.02 -10.54 -1.84
CA TRP A 168 -6.49 -11.93 -1.76
C TRP A 168 -5.93 -12.82 -2.86
N GLU A 169 -5.46 -12.22 -3.95
CA GLU A 169 -4.89 -12.88 -5.13
C GLU A 169 -3.36 -12.86 -5.12
N ILE A 170 -2.76 -12.04 -4.26
CA ILE A 170 -1.32 -11.91 -4.07
C ILE A 170 -0.82 -12.95 -3.07
N LYS A 171 0.29 -13.62 -3.40
CA LYS A 171 0.93 -14.57 -2.50
C LYS A 171 1.48 -13.85 -1.27
N GLN A 172 0.97 -14.18 -0.08
CA GLN A 172 1.42 -13.54 1.18
C GLN A 172 2.91 -13.75 1.49
N ARG A 173 3.52 -14.82 0.94
CA ARG A 173 4.98 -14.98 0.98
C ARG A 173 5.71 -13.79 0.35
N HIS A 174 5.22 -13.28 -0.77
CA HIS A 174 5.79 -12.12 -1.45
C HIS A 174 5.62 -10.84 -0.62
N VAL A 175 4.50 -10.71 0.10
CA VAL A 175 4.27 -9.59 1.05
C VAL A 175 5.29 -9.64 2.19
N LEU A 176 5.55 -10.82 2.77
CA LEU A 176 6.56 -11.03 3.79
C LEU A 176 7.98 -10.75 3.28
N ASP A 177 8.31 -11.22 2.08
CA ASP A 177 9.62 -11.00 1.46
C ASP A 177 9.86 -9.49 1.26
N MET A 178 8.89 -8.76 0.67
CA MET A 178 8.97 -7.31 0.52
C MET A 178 9.03 -6.55 1.85
N ALA A 179 8.36 -7.07 2.89
CA ALA A 179 8.43 -6.52 4.24
C ALA A 179 9.84 -6.66 4.84
N ALA A 180 10.51 -7.79 4.58
CA ALA A 180 11.89 -8.01 5.02
C ALA A 180 12.88 -7.13 4.25
N ASP A 181 12.68 -6.98 2.92
CA ASP A 181 13.52 -6.13 2.08
C ASP A 181 13.52 -4.67 2.60
N ARG A 182 12.33 -4.08 2.85
CA ARG A 182 12.26 -2.74 3.45
C ARG A 182 12.64 -2.70 4.92
N GLY A 183 12.53 -3.82 5.64
CA GLY A 183 12.86 -3.94 7.06
C GLY A 183 14.32 -3.60 7.38
N ALA A 184 15.23 -3.77 6.41
CA ALA A 184 16.61 -3.35 6.51
C ALA A 184 16.78 -1.81 6.62
N TYR A 185 15.76 -1.02 6.27
CA TYR A 185 15.77 0.44 6.32
C TYR A 185 14.72 1.00 7.30
N ILE A 186 14.16 0.16 8.17
CA ILE A 186 13.16 0.54 9.18
C ILE A 186 13.71 0.25 10.57
N ASP A 187 14.11 1.29 11.29
CA ASP A 187 14.75 1.18 12.61
C ASP A 187 13.78 0.78 13.73
N GLN A 188 12.47 1.04 13.55
CA GLN A 188 11.41 0.50 14.40
C GLN A 188 10.83 -0.78 13.80
N SER A 189 9.55 -0.81 13.43
CA SER A 189 8.90 -1.93 12.76
C SER A 189 7.84 -1.39 11.79
N GLN A 190 7.01 -2.28 11.23
CA GLN A 190 5.94 -1.96 10.30
C GLN A 190 4.66 -2.71 10.68
N SER A 191 3.50 -2.06 10.52
CA SER A 191 2.19 -2.65 10.81
C SER A 191 1.73 -3.62 9.71
N LEU A 192 2.29 -4.83 9.70
CA LEU A 192 2.13 -5.80 8.62
C LEU A 192 0.86 -6.65 8.75
N ASN A 193 -0.18 -6.32 8.00
CA ASN A 193 -1.38 -7.17 7.88
C ASN A 193 -1.14 -8.35 6.94
N ILE A 194 -1.69 -9.53 7.29
CA ILE A 194 -1.64 -10.74 6.48
C ILE A 194 -3.06 -11.13 6.07
N HIS A 195 -3.24 -11.40 4.78
CA HIS A 195 -4.53 -11.73 4.18
C HIS A 195 -4.54 -13.18 3.69
N MET A 196 -5.42 -14.02 4.22
CA MET A 196 -5.40 -15.45 3.93
C MET A 196 -6.79 -15.98 3.56
N VAL A 197 -6.88 -16.54 2.36
CA VAL A 197 -8.04 -17.33 1.92
C VAL A 197 -7.91 -18.76 2.45
N ASP A 198 -9.00 -19.30 3.00
CA ASP A 198 -9.06 -20.62 3.64
C ASP A 198 -7.93 -20.82 4.64
N ALA A 199 -7.90 -19.97 5.66
CA ALA A 199 -6.88 -20.04 6.69
C ALA A 199 -6.94 -21.39 7.42
N THR A 200 -5.81 -22.09 7.42
CA THR A 200 -5.61 -23.33 8.17
C THR A 200 -4.43 -23.16 9.12
N THR A 201 -4.37 -23.94 10.19
CA THR A 201 -3.24 -23.93 11.12
C THR A 201 -1.92 -24.16 10.38
N ALA A 202 -1.88 -25.09 9.42
CA ALA A 202 -0.68 -25.35 8.63
C ALA A 202 -0.20 -24.12 7.81
N LYS A 203 -1.12 -23.42 7.14
CA LYS A 203 -0.79 -22.19 6.40
C LYS A 203 -0.31 -21.08 7.32
N LEU A 204 -0.97 -20.90 8.47
CA LEU A 204 -0.60 -19.89 9.46
C LEU A 204 0.76 -20.18 10.09
N SER A 205 1.02 -21.43 10.49
CA SER A 205 2.33 -21.85 11.01
C SER A 205 3.43 -21.60 9.98
N SER A 206 3.23 -22.04 8.73
CA SER A 206 4.21 -21.80 7.65
C SER A 206 4.49 -20.31 7.43
N MET A 207 3.45 -19.47 7.44
CA MET A 207 3.55 -18.02 7.28
C MET A 207 4.35 -17.38 8.42
N HIS A 208 4.03 -17.72 9.68
CA HIS A 208 4.75 -17.21 10.85
C HIS A 208 6.22 -17.63 10.87
N PHE A 209 6.51 -18.90 10.60
CA PHE A 209 7.90 -19.38 10.54
C PHE A 209 8.69 -18.72 9.42
N HIS A 210 8.08 -18.51 8.24
CA HIS A 210 8.72 -17.78 7.15
C HIS A 210 9.07 -16.34 7.55
N GLY A 211 8.12 -15.60 8.12
CA GLY A 211 8.36 -14.24 8.60
C GLY A 211 9.43 -14.16 9.68
N TRP A 212 9.44 -15.11 10.62
CA TRP A 212 10.48 -15.21 11.66
C TRP A 212 11.86 -15.50 11.07
N GLN A 213 11.97 -16.46 10.13
CA GLN A 213 13.22 -16.79 9.44
C GLN A 213 13.78 -15.62 8.63
N LEU A 214 12.91 -14.77 8.09
CA LEU A 214 13.31 -13.53 7.42
C LEU A 214 13.84 -12.45 8.39
N GLY A 215 13.65 -12.60 9.70
CA GLY A 215 14.07 -11.62 10.71
C GLY A 215 13.06 -10.49 10.95
N LEU A 216 11.79 -10.65 10.54
CA LEU A 216 10.76 -9.63 10.75
C LEU A 216 10.53 -9.37 12.25
N LYS A 217 10.61 -8.09 12.65
CA LYS A 217 10.30 -7.63 14.01
C LYS A 217 8.81 -7.77 14.33
N THR A 218 7.94 -7.43 13.38
CA THR A 218 6.50 -7.70 13.43
C THR A 218 6.15 -8.72 12.35
N GLY A 219 5.94 -9.97 12.75
CA GLY A 219 5.57 -11.04 11.82
C GLY A 219 4.12 -10.96 11.32
N MET A 220 3.22 -10.37 12.12
CA MET A 220 1.82 -10.15 11.77
C MET A 220 1.20 -9.10 12.72
N TYR A 221 0.42 -8.18 12.16
CA TYR A 221 -0.43 -7.24 12.91
C TYR A 221 -1.86 -7.79 13.02
N TYR A 222 -2.66 -7.70 11.95
CA TYR A 222 -3.91 -8.44 11.82
C TYR A 222 -3.78 -9.61 10.85
N LEU A 223 -4.45 -10.70 11.20
CA LEU A 223 -4.87 -11.72 10.24
C LEU A 223 -6.25 -11.33 9.70
N ARG A 224 -6.34 -11.12 8.39
CA ARG A 224 -7.60 -10.94 7.67
C ARG A 224 -7.90 -12.25 6.93
N THR A 225 -9.01 -12.87 7.25
CA THR A 225 -9.42 -14.13 6.61
C THR A 225 -10.61 -13.92 5.71
N LYS A 226 -10.69 -14.78 4.69
CA LYS A 226 -11.85 -14.90 3.81
C LYS A 226 -12.09 -16.39 3.54
N ALA A 227 -13.34 -16.81 3.55
CA ALA A 227 -13.70 -18.16 3.09
C ALA A 227 -13.53 -18.22 1.56
N ALA A 228 -13.03 -19.33 0.99
CA ALA A 228 -12.95 -19.47 -0.47
C ALA A 228 -14.31 -19.42 -1.15
N ALA A 229 -15.33 -19.93 -0.48
CA ALA A 229 -16.71 -19.70 -0.88
C ALA A 229 -17.16 -18.33 -0.36
N ASP A 230 -16.79 -17.27 -1.08
CA ASP A 230 -17.78 -16.19 -1.21
C ASP A 230 -18.94 -16.83 -1.94
N ALA A 231 -20.14 -16.81 -1.35
CA ALA A 231 -21.34 -17.17 -2.08
C ALA A 231 -21.35 -16.30 -3.34
N ILE A 232 -20.95 -16.88 -4.48
CA ILE A 232 -21.21 -16.29 -5.78
C ILE A 232 -22.71 -16.08 -5.73
N LYS A 233 -23.14 -14.82 -5.65
CA LYS A 233 -24.54 -14.46 -5.60
C LYS A 233 -25.13 -14.77 -6.97
N PHE A 234 -25.30 -16.06 -7.26
CA PHE A 234 -25.90 -16.53 -8.48
C PHE A 234 -27.35 -16.03 -8.51
N THR A 235 -27.64 -15.38 -9.64
CA THR A 235 -28.94 -15.13 -10.27
C THR A 235 -29.96 -14.23 -9.59
N VAL A 236 -30.12 -14.21 -8.26
CA VAL A 236 -31.21 -13.44 -7.65
C VAL A 236 -30.84 -11.98 -7.37
N GLU A 237 -29.56 -11.68 -7.11
CA GLU A 237 -29.13 -10.30 -6.82
C GLU A 237 -28.67 -9.49 -8.04
N VAL A 238 -28.22 -10.10 -9.13
CA VAL A 238 -27.95 -9.33 -10.37
C VAL A 238 -29.26 -8.77 -10.93
N ASP A 239 -30.35 -9.55 -10.86
CA ASP A 239 -31.68 -9.08 -11.19
C ASP A 239 -32.26 -8.10 -10.15
N LYS A 240 -31.97 -8.24 -8.85
CA LYS A 240 -32.32 -7.21 -7.86
C LYS A 240 -31.48 -5.94 -7.98
N VAL A 241 -30.22 -6.00 -8.41
CA VAL A 241 -29.38 -4.83 -8.70
C VAL A 241 -29.86 -4.15 -9.98
N ARG A 242 -30.22 -4.91 -11.03
CA ARG A 242 -30.92 -4.40 -12.21
C ARG A 242 -32.28 -3.79 -11.86
N ARG A 243 -33.07 -4.45 -11.00
CA ARG A 243 -34.41 -3.97 -10.59
C ARG A 243 -34.34 -2.79 -9.61
N ALA A 244 -33.42 -2.78 -8.65
CA ALA A 244 -33.19 -1.66 -7.73
C ALA A 244 -32.68 -0.43 -8.47
N ASN A 245 -31.86 -0.59 -9.52
CA ASN A 245 -31.51 0.49 -10.44
C ASN A 245 -32.70 0.98 -11.30
N SER A 246 -33.76 0.18 -11.45
CA SER A 246 -34.97 0.55 -12.20
C SER A 246 -36.13 1.06 -11.33
N SER A 247 -36.15 0.74 -10.03
CA SER A 247 -37.26 1.04 -9.11
C SER A 247 -36.90 1.99 -7.96
N ALA A 248 -35.62 2.23 -7.71
CA ALA A 248 -35.24 3.47 -7.05
C ALA A 248 -35.40 4.57 -8.10
N THR A 249 -36.17 5.61 -7.79
CA THR A 249 -35.90 6.92 -8.37
C THR A 249 -34.39 7.09 -8.34
N VAL A 250 -33.77 7.15 -9.51
CA VAL A 250 -32.34 7.38 -9.69
C VAL A 250 -32.05 8.75 -9.06
N GLY A 251 -31.85 8.74 -7.75
CA GLY A 251 -31.19 9.80 -7.01
C GLY A 251 -29.74 9.73 -7.39
N ASP A 252 -29.45 10.22 -8.59
CA ASP A 252 -28.18 10.65 -9.13
C ASP A 252 -26.91 9.99 -8.52
N SER A 253 -26.82 8.66 -8.59
CA SER A 253 -25.53 7.96 -8.57
C SER A 253 -24.72 8.26 -9.85
N SER A 254 -25.31 9.03 -10.77
CA SER A 254 -24.73 9.44 -12.03
C SER A 254 -23.75 10.60 -11.85
N SER A 255 -23.95 11.57 -10.95
CA SER A 255 -23.06 12.74 -10.91
C SER A 255 -21.68 12.46 -10.34
N ALA A 256 -21.50 11.60 -9.33
CA ALA A 256 -20.17 11.34 -8.78
C ALA A 256 -19.28 10.52 -9.74
N GLU A 257 -19.85 9.49 -10.36
CA GLU A 257 -19.16 8.67 -11.35
C GLU A 257 -18.99 9.42 -12.68
N LYS A 258 -20.02 10.13 -13.18
CA LYS A 258 -19.87 10.99 -14.36
C LYS A 258 -18.89 12.13 -14.10
N LYS A 259 -18.90 12.78 -12.93
CA LYS A 259 -17.88 13.79 -12.57
C LYS A 259 -16.50 13.16 -12.48
N ALA A 260 -16.34 11.96 -11.93
CA ALA A 260 -15.04 11.28 -11.91
C ALA A 260 -14.57 10.94 -13.32
N ILE A 261 -15.47 10.46 -14.19
CA ILE A 261 -15.19 10.18 -15.61
C ILE A 261 -14.86 11.48 -16.37
N GLU A 262 -15.60 12.56 -16.13
CA GLU A 262 -15.37 13.89 -16.71
C GLU A 262 -14.04 14.49 -16.23
N GLN A 263 -13.73 14.41 -14.92
CA GLN A 263 -12.45 14.83 -14.35
C GLN A 263 -11.28 14.02 -14.91
N LEU A 264 -11.45 12.70 -15.07
CA LEU A 264 -10.43 11.84 -15.69
C LEU A 264 -10.23 12.15 -17.18
N LYS A 265 -11.31 12.53 -17.89
CA LYS A 265 -11.25 12.99 -19.28
C LYS A 265 -10.68 14.39 -19.43
N ALA A 266 -10.81 15.24 -18.41
CA ALA A 266 -10.32 16.62 -18.39
C ALA A 266 -8.80 16.75 -18.16
N GLY A 267 -8.08 15.65 -17.92
CA GLY A 267 -6.67 15.65 -17.54
C GLY A 267 -6.47 15.93 -16.04
N GLU A 268 -5.28 15.61 -15.52
CA GLU A 268 -5.00 15.65 -14.07
C GLU A 268 -5.42 16.98 -13.42
N PRO A 269 -6.04 16.94 -12.22
CA PRO A 269 -6.30 18.16 -11.49
C PRO A 269 -4.96 18.82 -11.17
N LYS A 270 -4.79 20.09 -11.59
CA LYS A 270 -3.74 20.94 -11.04
C LYS A 270 -3.97 20.98 -9.54
N TYR A 271 -3.11 20.35 -8.76
CA TYR A 271 -3.07 20.48 -7.32
C TYR A 271 -2.79 21.95 -6.99
N ALA A 272 -3.83 22.76 -6.87
CA ALA A 272 -3.71 24.07 -6.26
C ALA A 272 -3.51 23.81 -4.77
N CYS A 273 -2.33 24.15 -4.27
CA CYS A 273 -2.06 24.20 -2.84
C CYS A 273 -2.99 25.26 -2.21
N VAL A 274 -4.17 24.82 -1.75
CA VAL A 274 -5.06 25.67 -0.96
C VAL A 274 -4.59 25.55 0.49
N GLY A 275 -3.47 26.21 0.80
CA GLY A 275 -2.80 26.04 2.07
C GLY A 275 -1.57 26.92 2.30
N CYS A 276 -1.51 28.11 1.71
CA CYS A 276 -0.72 29.20 2.25
C CYS A 276 -1.68 30.36 2.48
N SER A 277 -2.20 30.44 3.71
CA SER A 277 -2.76 31.68 4.22
C SER A 277 -1.67 32.74 4.19
N SER A 278 -2.03 33.87 3.59
CA SER A 278 -1.36 35.18 3.63
C SER A 278 -0.84 35.59 5.00
#